data_AF-A0A0G4EG80-F1
#
_entry.id   AF-A0A0G4EG80-F1
#
_cell.length_a   1.000
_cell.length_b   1.000
_cell.length_c   1.000
_cell.angle_alpha   90.00
_cell.angle_beta   90.00
_cell.angle_gamma   90.00
#
_symmetry.space_group_name_H-M   'P 1'
#
loop_
_entity.id
_entity.type
_entity.pdbx_description
1 polymer ?
#
loop_
_entity_poly.entity_id
_entity_poly.type
_entity_poly.pdbx_seq_one_letter_code
_entity_poly.pdbx_strand_id
1 'polypeptide(L)'
;MSSQEPSKPPRVSDEKREGTNKQGNDWIHHGPGKAAGGEFEYDNKNAEGRTESRFKQNEDGSTDFRVFDKEDKIVHEKHTPPEQNPRYHPDNNK
;
A
#
# COMPACT_ATOMS: atom_id res chain seq x y z
N MET A 1 -31.45 28.34 -8.20
CA MET A 1 -30.82 27.30 -7.37
C MET A 1 -29.68 26.72 -8.18
N SER A 2 -28.43 27.11 -7.89
CA SER A 2 -27.24 26.61 -8.60
C SER A 2 -26.69 25.42 -7.84
N SER A 3 -26.74 24.23 -8.44
CA SER A 3 -26.04 23.05 -7.96
C SER A 3 -24.54 23.29 -8.05
N GLN A 4 -23.89 23.46 -6.91
CA GLN A 4 -22.44 23.52 -6.79
C GLN A 4 -21.93 22.09 -7.02
N GLU A 5 -21.30 21.84 -8.17
CA GLU A 5 -20.57 20.60 -8.40
C GLU A 5 -19.55 20.41 -7.26
N PRO A 6 -19.40 19.21 -6.69
CA PRO A 6 -18.34 18.97 -5.72
C PRO A 6 -17.01 19.17 -6.44
N SER A 7 -16.32 20.25 -6.08
CA SER A 7 -14.98 20.58 -6.53
C SER A 7 -14.09 19.35 -6.38
N LYS A 8 -13.72 18.77 -7.54
CA LYS A 8 -12.72 17.72 -7.66
C LYS A 8 -11.53 18.13 -6.78
N PRO A 9 -11.13 17.32 -5.78
CA PRO A 9 -10.03 17.71 -4.91
C PRO A 9 -8.80 18.00 -5.79
N PRO A 10 -8.08 19.11 -5.53
CA PRO A 10 -6.94 19.50 -6.34
C PRO A 10 -5.95 18.33 -6.41
N ARG A 11 -5.43 18.10 -7.61
CA ARG A 11 -4.37 17.13 -7.93
C ARG A 11 -3.29 17.28 -6.86
N VAL A 12 -3.19 16.28 -5.99
CA VAL A 12 -2.38 16.33 -4.76
C VAL A 12 -0.93 16.47 -5.20
N SER A 13 -0.35 17.67 -5.00
CA SER A 13 1.06 17.94 -5.26
C SER A 13 1.94 16.94 -4.51
N ASP A 14 2.95 16.44 -5.23
CA ASP A 14 4.00 15.45 -4.88
C ASP A 14 4.90 15.83 -3.69
N GLU A 15 4.45 16.70 -2.80
CA GLU A 15 5.26 17.20 -1.69
C GLU A 15 5.03 16.41 -0.41
N LYS A 16 6.13 16.16 0.31
CA LYS A 16 6.11 15.65 1.68
C LYS A 16 5.25 16.59 2.53
N ARG A 17 4.25 16.06 3.23
CA ARG A 17 3.40 16.83 4.15
C ARG A 17 3.45 16.20 5.51
N GLU A 18 3.36 17.01 6.54
CA GLU A 18 3.22 16.55 7.91
C GLU A 18 2.10 17.32 8.58
N GLY A 19 1.50 16.74 9.62
CA GLY A 19 0.44 17.37 10.38
C GLY A 19 -0.03 16.53 11.55
N THR A 20 -0.98 17.06 12.30
CA THR A 20 -1.59 16.37 13.45
C THR A 20 -3.07 16.12 13.14
N ASN A 21 -3.56 14.91 13.40
CA ASN A 21 -4.96 14.57 13.19
C ASN A 21 -5.86 15.12 14.33
N LYS A 22 -7.18 15.04 14.17
CA LYS A 22 -8.15 15.54 15.18
C LYS A 22 -8.08 14.82 16.54
N GLN A 23 -7.36 13.70 16.63
CA GLN A 23 -7.14 12.92 17.85
C GLN A 23 -5.80 13.26 18.52
N GLY A 24 -5.02 14.19 17.97
CA GLY A 24 -3.71 14.58 18.49
C GLY A 24 -2.54 13.72 18.01
N ASN A 25 -2.75 12.83 17.03
CA ASN A 25 -1.67 11.99 16.49
C ASN A 25 -0.97 12.69 15.33
N ASP A 26 0.36 12.74 15.37
CA ASP A 26 1.18 13.26 14.28
C ASP A 26 1.24 12.27 13.11
N TRP A 27 1.25 12.79 11.89
CA TRP A 27 1.39 12.04 10.66
C TRP A 27 2.34 12.74 9.70
N ILE A 28 3.07 11.95 8.91
CA ILE A 28 3.90 12.41 7.81
C ILE A 28 3.47 11.66 6.55
N HIS A 29 2.99 12.40 5.56
CA HIS A 29 2.81 11.96 4.18
C HIS A 29 4.13 12.08 3.44
N HIS A 30 4.73 10.94 3.11
CA HIS A 30 6.03 10.86 2.44
C HIS A 30 5.97 11.14 0.92
N GLY A 31 4.88 11.74 0.42
CA GLY A 31 4.58 11.83 -1.01
C GLY A 31 3.99 10.52 -1.54
N PRO A 32 3.67 10.45 -2.85
CA PRO A 32 3.35 9.18 -3.49
C PRO A 32 4.55 8.24 -3.31
N GLY A 33 4.32 7.05 -2.77
CA GLY A 33 5.38 6.08 -2.55
C GLY A 33 6.07 5.77 -3.87
N LYS A 34 7.30 6.26 -4.06
CA LYS A 34 8.16 5.86 -5.18
C LYS A 34 8.69 4.45 -4.91
N ALA A 35 7.89 3.43 -5.22
CA ALA A 35 8.41 2.08 -5.40
C ALA A 35 8.46 1.80 -6.90
N ALA A 36 9.59 2.15 -7.52
CA ALA A 36 9.99 1.55 -8.79
C ALA A 36 10.44 0.11 -8.48
N GLY A 37 9.70 -0.89 -8.96
CA GLY A 37 10.09 -2.30 -9.10
C GLY A 37 11.06 -2.92 -8.08
N GLY A 38 10.95 -2.61 -6.79
CA GLY A 38 11.75 -3.28 -5.75
C GLY A 38 11.03 -4.52 -5.25
N GLU A 39 11.75 -5.63 -5.08
CA GLU A 39 11.21 -6.77 -4.35
C GLU A 39 11.25 -6.48 -2.85
N PHE A 40 10.11 -6.54 -2.18
CA PHE A 40 10.04 -6.52 -0.72
C PHE A 40 9.02 -7.50 -0.19
N GLU A 41 9.34 -8.11 0.94
CA GLU A 41 8.49 -9.06 1.64
C GLU A 41 8.32 -8.62 3.10
N TYR A 42 7.09 -8.69 3.60
CA TYR A 42 6.74 -8.41 4.98
C TYR A 42 5.91 -9.57 5.54
N ASP A 43 6.40 -10.15 6.63
CA ASP A 43 5.70 -11.18 7.41
C ASP A 43 5.05 -10.54 8.64
N ASN A 44 3.72 -10.63 8.73
CA ASN A 44 3.01 -10.35 9.96
C ASN A 44 3.01 -11.60 10.84
N LYS A 45 3.73 -11.54 11.97
CA LYS A 45 3.87 -12.66 12.90
C LYS A 45 3.05 -12.41 14.17
N ASN A 46 2.44 -13.47 14.70
CA ASN A 46 1.77 -13.43 15.99
C ASN A 46 2.78 -13.41 17.16
N ALA A 47 2.27 -13.34 18.39
CA ALA A 47 3.10 -13.31 19.61
C ALA A 47 3.95 -14.58 19.82
N GLU A 48 3.60 -15.68 19.17
CA GLU A 48 4.39 -16.93 19.16
C GLU A 48 5.45 -16.96 18.05
N GLY A 49 5.56 -15.89 17.25
CA GLY A 49 6.50 -15.80 16.14
C GLY A 49 6.08 -16.51 14.85
N ARG A 50 4.83 -17.00 14.77
CA ARG A 50 4.28 -17.65 13.56
C ARG A 50 3.73 -16.61 12.60
N THR A 51 3.93 -16.80 11.29
CA THR A 51 3.42 -15.88 10.27
C THR A 51 1.92 -16.08 10.08
N GLU A 52 1.11 -15.09 10.44
CA GLU A 52 -0.34 -15.08 10.18
C GLU A 52 -0.66 -14.60 8.77
N SER A 53 0.15 -13.67 8.25
CA SER A 53 0.01 -13.22 6.87
C SER A 53 1.34 -12.71 6.31
N ARG A 54 1.46 -12.76 4.98
CA ARG A 54 2.62 -12.30 4.23
C ARG A 54 2.16 -11.35 3.13
N PHE A 55 2.85 -10.23 3.01
CA PHE A 55 2.72 -9.32 1.88
C PHE A 55 4.03 -9.30 1.11
N LYS A 56 3.98 -9.50 -0.21
CA LYS A 56 5.13 -9.39 -1.11
C LYS A 56 4.82 -8.41 -2.23
N GLN A 57 5.74 -7.51 -2.55
CA GLN A 57 5.76 -6.80 -3.83
C GLN A 57 6.86 -7.42 -4.69
N ASN A 58 6.51 -7.75 -5.92
CA ASN A 58 7.42 -8.31 -6.91
C ASN A 58 8.10 -7.19 -7.72
N GLU A 59 9.19 -7.53 -8.40
CA GLU A 59 9.97 -6.61 -9.24
C GLU A 59 9.12 -5.99 -10.36
N ASP A 60 8.14 -6.73 -10.89
CA ASP A 60 7.20 -6.24 -11.90
C ASP A 60 6.15 -5.25 -11.35
N GLY A 61 6.16 -4.98 -10.04
CA GLY A 61 5.22 -4.10 -9.37
C GLY A 61 3.90 -4.75 -8.96
N SER A 62 3.71 -6.04 -9.26
CA SER A 62 2.59 -6.83 -8.74
C SER A 62 2.77 -7.09 -7.25
N THR A 63 1.68 -7.42 -6.56
CA THR A 63 1.73 -7.74 -5.13
C THR A 63 0.97 -9.01 -4.80
N ASP A 64 1.53 -9.81 -3.91
CA ASP A 64 0.92 -11.02 -3.36
C ASP A 64 0.61 -10.82 -1.88
N PHE A 65 -0.62 -11.13 -1.48
CA PHE A 65 -1.03 -11.17 -0.08
C PHE A 65 -1.50 -12.58 0.26
N ARG A 66 -0.93 -13.18 1.30
CA ARG A 66 -1.26 -14.53 1.80
C ARG A 66 -1.62 -14.47 3.27
N VAL A 67 -2.60 -15.27 3.68
CA VAL A 67 -2.96 -15.52 5.09
C VAL A 67 -2.77 -17.00 5.35
N PHE A 68 -2.14 -17.33 6.48
CA PHE A 68 -1.84 -18.69 6.89
C PHE A 68 -2.69 -19.09 8.10
N ASP A 69 -3.06 -20.35 8.18
CA ASP A 69 -3.59 -20.94 9.41
C ASP A 69 -2.46 -21.36 10.37
N LYS A 70 -2.86 -21.96 11.50
CA LYS A 70 -1.94 -22.45 12.53
C LYS A 70 -1.03 -23.60 12.08
N GLU A 71 -1.32 -24.23 10.94
CA GLU A 71 -0.54 -25.32 10.32
C GLU A 71 0.32 -24.81 9.16
N ASP A 72 0.51 -23.48 9.06
CA ASP A 72 1.22 -22.79 7.98
C ASP A 72 0.62 -23.03 6.59
N LYS A 73 -0.67 -23.39 6.50
CA LYS A 73 -1.37 -23.54 5.22
C LYS A 73 -2.00 -22.22 4.81
N ILE A 74 -1.87 -21.89 3.52
CA ILE A 74 -2.51 -20.72 2.95
C ILE A 74 -4.02 -20.92 2.95
N VAL A 75 -4.73 -20.08 3.71
CA VAL A 75 -6.20 -20.05 3.78
C VAL A 75 -6.82 -18.92 2.97
N HIS A 76 -6.02 -17.91 2.62
CA HIS A 76 -6.41 -16.83 1.73
C HIS A 76 -5.20 -16.36 0.93
N GLU A 77 -5.40 -16.15 -0.38
CA GLU A 77 -4.39 -15.57 -1.26
C GLU A 77 -5.05 -14.53 -2.17
N LYS A 78 -4.36 -13.41 -2.37
CA LYS A 78 -4.75 -12.38 -3.32
C LYS A 78 -3.52 -11.88 -4.07
N HIS A 79 -3.53 -12.07 -5.37
CA HIS A 79 -2.61 -11.44 -6.30
C HIS A 79 -3.22 -10.14 -6.83
N THR A 80 -2.46 -9.05 -6.85
CA THR A 80 -2.86 -7.78 -7.47
C THR A 80 -1.84 -7.45 -8.57
N PRO A 81 -2.25 -7.47 -9.86
CA PRO A 81 -1.34 -7.16 -10.95
C PRO A 81 -0.88 -5.69 -10.88
N PRO A 82 0.23 -5.33 -11.53
CA PRO A 82 0.84 -4.00 -11.41
C PRO A 82 -0.16 -2.87 -11.74
N GLU A 83 -0.92 -3.02 -12.81
CA GLU A 83 -1.93 -2.02 -13.23
C GLU A 83 -3.03 -1.75 -12.20
N GLN A 84 -3.26 -2.69 -11.29
CA GLN A 84 -4.24 -2.57 -10.20
C GLN A 84 -3.61 -2.23 -8.86
N ASN A 85 -2.27 -2.25 -8.76
CA ASN A 85 -1.56 -1.82 -7.57
C ASN A 85 -1.53 -0.29 -7.55
N PRO A 86 -2.23 0.39 -6.63
CA PRO A 86 -2.27 1.85 -6.59
C PRO A 86 -0.91 2.50 -6.28
N ARG A 87 0.09 1.70 -5.87
CA ARG A 87 1.48 2.13 -5.66
C ARG A 87 2.38 1.87 -6.87
N TYR A 88 1.89 1.16 -7.88
CA TYR A 88 2.64 0.93 -9.11
C TYR A 88 2.57 2.16 -10.00
N HIS A 89 3.74 2.66 -10.38
CA HIS A 89 3.89 3.79 -11.30
C HIS A 89 4.75 3.34 -12.48
N PRO A 90 4.16 3.09 -13.66
CA PRO A 90 4.87 2.53 -14.82
C PRO A 90 5.99 3.46 -15.34
N ASP A 91 5.91 4.75 -15.03
CA ASP A 91 6.88 5.76 -15.46
C ASP A 91 8.21 5.72 -14.68
N ASN A 92 8.32 4.90 -13.64
CA ASN A 92 9.51 4.80 -12.80
C ASN A 92 10.58 3.79 -13.32
N ASN A 93 10.34 3.11 -14.43
CA ASN A 93 11.26 2.14 -15.07
C ASN A 93 12.06 2.74 -16.26
N LYS A 94 12.29 4.05 -16.28
CA LYS A 94 13.09 4.73 -17.32
C LYS A 94 14.48 5.12 -16.85
#